data_AF-A0A6L4YB83-F1
#
_entry.id   AF-A0A6L4YB83-F1
#
_cell.length_a   1.000
_cell.length_b   1.000
_cell.length_c   1.000
_cell.angle_alpha   90.00
_cell.angle_beta   90.00
_cell.angle_gamma   90.00
#
_symmetry.space_group_name_H-M   'P 1'
#
loop_
_entity.id
_entity.type
_entity.pdbx_description
1 polymer ?
#
loop_
_entity_poly.entity_id
_entity_poly.type
_entity_poly.pdbx_seq_one_letter_code
_entity_poly.pdbx_strand_id
1 'polypeptide(L)'
;MNILDEAIKKGQSTLSEYESKKFLASYGIPITKERLAKTKEEAIHAAKEIGFPVVLKGCAPEITHKTELNVVELDLRDDISVADAYDR
;
A
#
# COMPACT_ATOMS: atom_id res chain seq x y z
N MET A 1 12.08 15.23 6.16
CA MET A 1 10.92 16.10 5.94
C MET A 1 9.72 15.41 6.58
N ASN A 2 8.87 16.12 7.30
CA ASN A 2 7.74 15.54 8.02
C ASN A 2 6.65 15.13 7.01
N ILE A 3 6.09 13.92 7.12
CA ILE A 3 5.05 13.37 6.21
C ILE A 3 3.87 14.34 6.08
N LEU A 4 3.51 15.00 7.19
CA LEU A 4 2.42 15.99 7.21
C LEU A 4 2.77 17.25 6.44
N ASP A 5 4.00 17.75 6.55
CA ASP A 5 4.43 18.96 5.84
C ASP A 5 4.37 18.73 4.32
N GLU A 6 4.77 17.55 3.86
CA GLU A 6 4.68 17.17 2.44
C GLU A 6 3.25 17.10 1.94
N ALA A 7 2.34 16.50 2.73
CA ALA A 7 0.92 16.41 2.39
C ALA A 7 0.26 17.81 2.31
N ILE A 8 0.55 18.68 3.29
CA ILE A 8 0.08 20.07 3.29
C ILE A 8 0.60 20.82 2.06
N LYS A 9 1.88 20.64 1.71
CA LYS A 9 2.49 21.29 0.54
C LYS A 9 1.87 20.83 -0.78
N LYS A 10 1.36 19.60 -0.83
CA LYS A 10 0.61 19.04 -1.97
C LYS A 10 -0.88 19.41 -1.96
N GLY A 11 -1.36 20.14 -0.95
CA GLY A 11 -2.77 20.51 -0.80
C GLY A 11 -3.68 19.33 -0.44
N GLN A 12 -3.11 18.26 0.12
CA GLN A 12 -3.86 17.05 0.46
C GLN A 12 -4.54 17.20 1.81
N SER A 13 -5.81 16.79 1.88
CA SER A 13 -6.58 16.72 3.13
C SER A 13 -6.42 15.37 3.85
N THR A 14 -5.89 14.36 3.17
CA THR A 14 -5.70 12.99 3.64
C THR A 14 -4.33 12.46 3.23
N LEU A 15 -3.79 11.52 4.02
CA LEU A 15 -2.60 10.75 3.66
C LEU A 15 -3.00 9.48 2.91
N SER A 16 -2.12 8.95 2.08
CA SER A 16 -2.27 7.57 1.59
C SER A 16 -2.17 6.55 2.74
N GLU A 17 -2.59 5.30 2.52
CA GLU A 17 -2.46 4.24 3.55
C GLU A 17 -0.99 4.04 3.95
N TYR A 18 -0.07 4.07 2.98
CA TYR A 18 1.36 3.93 3.23
C TYR A 18 1.93 5.07 4.07
N GLU A 19 1.59 6.32 3.75
CA GLU A 19 2.01 7.49 4.53
C GLU A 19 1.38 7.47 5.93
N SER A 20 0.10 7.10 6.03
CA SER A 20 -0.63 6.98 7.30
C SER A 20 0.05 5.96 8.22
N LYS A 21 0.37 4.77 7.70
CA LYS A 21 1.03 3.72 8.51
C LYS A 21 2.45 4.11 8.89
N LYS A 22 3.23 4.73 8.00
CA LYS A 22 4.54 5.29 8.36
C LYS A 22 4.45 6.33 9.46
N PHE A 23 3.44 7.20 9.40
CA PHE A 23 3.18 8.19 10.44
C PHE A 23 2.83 7.52 11.76
N LEU A 24 1.94 6.51 11.79
CA LEU A 24 1.62 5.78 13.02
C LEU A 24 2.84 5.06 13.60
N ALA A 25 3.65 4.43 12.75
CA ALA A 25 4.87 3.73 13.17
C ALA A 25 5.91 4.67 13.79
N SER A 26 6.00 5.94 13.35
CA SER A 26 6.92 6.91 13.95
C SER A 26 6.55 7.28 15.39
N TYR A 27 5.32 7.02 15.80
CA TYR A 27 4.83 7.13 17.18
C TYR A 27 4.88 5.79 17.94
N GLY A 28 5.50 4.75 17.38
CA GLY A 28 5.64 3.44 18.02
C GLY A 28 4.39 2.57 17.96
N ILE A 29 3.38 2.94 17.16
CA ILE A 29 2.19 2.12 16.94
C ILE A 29 2.56 0.98 15.97
N PRO A 30 2.34 -0.30 16.33
CA PRO A 30 2.66 -1.42 15.45
C PRO A 30 1.85 -1.38 14.15
N ILE A 31 2.52 -1.68 13.03
CA ILE A 31 1.90 -1.76 11.70
C ILE A 31 2.20 -3.11 11.05
N THR A 32 1.40 -3.48 10.06
CA THR A 32 1.67 -4.62 9.19
C THR A 32 2.96 -4.41 8.40
N LYS A 33 3.74 -5.47 8.16
CA LYS A 33 4.86 -5.43 7.20
C LYS A 33 4.31 -5.10 5.83
N GLU A 34 4.85 -4.08 5.18
CA GLU A 34 4.41 -3.65 3.86
C GLU A 34 5.53 -2.99 3.05
N ARG A 35 5.29 -2.92 1.74
CA ARG A 35 6.13 -2.26 0.74
C ARG A 35 5.21 -1.54 -0.24
N LEU A 36 5.63 -0.34 -0.65
CA LEU A 36 4.98 0.35 -1.75
C LEU A 36 5.61 -0.12 -3.05
N ALA A 37 4.81 -0.69 -3.94
CA ALA A 37 5.23 -1.11 -5.27
C ALA A 37 4.62 -0.17 -6.32
N LYS A 38 5.43 0.24 -7.30
CA LYS A 38 5.04 1.10 -8.43
C LYS A 38 4.98 0.35 -9.74
N THR A 39 5.48 -0.88 -9.77
CA THR A 39 5.39 -1.78 -10.92
C THR A 39 4.94 -3.17 -10.46
N LYS A 40 4.49 -3.98 -11.43
CA LYS A 40 4.12 -5.38 -11.20
C LYS A 40 5.28 -6.19 -10.66
N GLU A 41 6.48 -5.99 -11.20
CA GLU A 41 7.71 -6.66 -10.79
C GLU A 41 8.07 -6.30 -9.35
N GLU A 42 7.94 -5.02 -8.99
CA GLU A 42 8.12 -4.56 -7.60
C GLU A 42 7.09 -5.19 -6.66
N ALA A 43 5.84 -5.36 -7.09
CA ALA A 43 4.79 -5.98 -6.29
C ALA A 43 5.07 -7.46 -6.02
N ILE A 44 5.49 -8.22 -7.05
CA ILE A 44 5.88 -9.63 -6.92
C ILE A 44 7.10 -9.75 -6.00
N HIS A 45 8.12 -8.90 -6.19
CA HIS A 45 9.31 -8.92 -5.36
C HIS A 45 8.99 -8.62 -3.89
N ALA A 46 8.17 -7.58 -3.64
CA ALA A 46 7.70 -7.24 -2.30
C ALA A 46 6.91 -8.38 -1.66
N ALA A 47 6.06 -9.08 -2.41
CA ALA A 47 5.30 -10.21 -1.90
C ALA A 47 6.22 -11.34 -1.40
N LYS A 48 7.31 -11.64 -2.15
CA LYS A 48 8.33 -12.61 -1.74
C LYS A 48 9.08 -12.20 -0.48
N GLU A 49 9.43 -10.92 -0.35
CA GLU A 49 10.11 -10.41 0.85
C GLU A 49 9.21 -10.46 2.10
N ILE A 50 7.92 -10.15 1.94
CA ILE A 50 6.95 -10.16 3.04
C ILE A 50 6.60 -11.59 3.45
N GLY A 51 6.47 -12.50 2.47
CA GLY A 51 6.02 -13.87 2.63
C GLY A 51 4.51 -14.02 2.38
N PHE A 52 4.14 -15.08 1.67
CA PHE A 52 2.75 -15.39 1.32
C PHE A 52 1.97 -16.02 2.50
N PRO A 53 0.63 -15.88 2.54
CA PRO A 53 -0.19 -15.08 1.62
C PRO A 53 -0.08 -13.58 1.90
N VAL A 54 -0.22 -12.77 0.84
CA VAL A 54 -0.20 -11.30 0.91
C VAL A 54 -1.53 -10.67 0.48
N VAL A 55 -1.64 -9.37 0.73
CA VAL A 55 -2.73 -8.51 0.27
C VAL A 55 -2.13 -7.42 -0.62
N LEU A 56 -2.73 -7.20 -1.80
CA LEU A 56 -2.38 -6.07 -2.68
C LEU A 56 -3.48 -5.02 -2.59
N LYS A 57 -3.09 -3.74 -2.44
CA LYS A 57 -4.04 -2.62 -2.36
C LYS A 57 -3.58 -1.46 -3.22
N GLY A 58 -4.51 -0.88 -3.97
CA GLY A 58 -4.31 0.43 -4.58
C GLY A 58 -3.99 1.48 -3.51
N CYS A 59 -2.95 2.27 -3.73
CA CYS A 59 -2.45 3.22 -2.74
C CYS A 59 -2.26 4.60 -3.35
N ALA A 60 -3.21 5.49 -3.10
CA ALA A 60 -3.10 6.92 -3.37
C ALA A 60 -3.89 7.72 -2.32
N PRO A 61 -3.53 8.99 -2.05
CA PRO A 61 -4.26 9.87 -1.12
C PRO A 61 -5.74 10.03 -1.47
N GLU A 62 -6.07 10.01 -2.76
CA GLU A 62 -7.44 10.13 -3.29
C GLU A 62 -8.25 8.84 -3.11
N ILE A 63 -7.58 7.70 -2.89
CA ILE A 63 -8.21 6.38 -2.72
C ILE A 63 -8.51 6.17 -1.22
N THR A 64 -9.51 6.90 -0.72
CA THR A 64 -9.98 6.77 0.67
C THR A 64 -10.94 5.57 0.84
N HIS A 65 -11.76 5.26 -0.17
CA HIS A 65 -12.75 4.17 -0.17
C HIS A 65 -12.35 3.00 -1.10
N LYS A 66 -11.25 2.29 -0.77
CA LYS A 66 -10.61 1.25 -1.61
C LYS A 66 -11.55 0.13 -2.09
N THR A 67 -12.44 -0.33 -1.22
CA THR A 67 -13.34 -1.46 -1.52
C THR A 67 -14.37 -1.09 -2.60
N GLU A 68 -14.80 0.17 -2.65
CA GLU A 68 -15.76 0.65 -3.64
C GLU A 68 -15.14 0.79 -5.03
N LEU A 69 -13.80 0.85 -5.10
CA LEU A 69 -13.02 0.91 -6.33
C LEU A 69 -12.47 -0.46 -6.76
N ASN A 70 -12.81 -1.56 -6.05
CA ASN A 70 -12.25 -2.90 -6.27
C ASN A 70 -10.71 -2.97 -6.26
N VAL A 71 -10.03 -2.03 -5.60
CA VAL A 71 -8.55 -1.98 -5.54
C VAL A 71 -7.97 -2.71 -4.33
N VAL A 72 -8.63 -3.77 -3.87
CA VAL A 72 -8.17 -4.61 -2.76
C VAL A 72 -8.26 -6.07 -3.15
N GLU A 73 -7.11 -6.74 -3.19
CA GLU A 73 -6.98 -8.13 -3.57
C GLU A 73 -6.38 -8.90 -2.38
N LEU A 74 -7.13 -9.88 -1.89
CA LEU A 74 -6.83 -10.63 -0.68
C LEU A 74 -6.34 -12.04 -1.01
N ASP A 75 -5.66 -12.67 -0.05
CA ASP A 75 -5.25 -14.09 -0.10
C ASP A 75 -4.44 -14.45 -1.37
N LEU A 76 -3.52 -13.57 -1.76
CA LEU A 76 -2.61 -13.82 -2.89
C LEU A 76 -1.49 -14.74 -2.40
N ARG A 77 -1.35 -15.91 -3.02
CA ARG A 77 -0.54 -17.02 -2.49
C ARG A 77 0.73 -17.31 -3.29
N ASP A 78 0.89 -16.66 -4.44
CA ASP A 78 2.00 -16.88 -5.35
C ASP A 78 2.23 -15.66 -6.26
N ASP A 79 3.30 -15.71 -7.04
CA ASP A 79 3.68 -14.64 -7.98
C ASP A 79 2.60 -14.37 -9.03
N ILE A 80 1.90 -15.42 -9.47
CA ILE A 80 0.90 -15.34 -10.54
C ILE A 80 -0.33 -14.58 -10.04
N SER A 81 -0.86 -14.96 -8.88
CA SER A 81 -1.99 -14.26 -8.26
C SER A 81 -1.67 -12.80 -7.94
N VAL A 82 -0.43 -12.46 -7.58
CA VAL A 82 0.02 -11.07 -7.41
C VAL A 82 0.08 -10.33 -8.75
N ALA A 83 0.63 -10.94 -9.80
CA ALA A 83 0.69 -10.35 -11.13
C ALA A 83 -0.71 -10.06 -11.70
N ASP A 84 -1.61 -11.04 -11.59
CA ASP A 84 -2.99 -10.94 -12.06
C ASP A 84 -3.79 -9.90 -11.26
N ALA A 85 -3.55 -9.80 -9.95
CA ALA A 85 -4.14 -8.78 -9.10
C ALA A 85 -3.66 -7.36 -9.44
N TYR A 86 -2.41 -7.20 -9.91
CA TYR A 86 -1.86 -5.89 -10.28
C TYR A 86 -2.45 -5.35 -11.59
N ASP A 87 -2.83 -6.23 -12.51
CA ASP A 87 -3.40 -5.85 -13.83
C ASP A 87 -4.89 -5.51 -13.78
N ARG A 88 -5.57 -5.72 -12.64
CA ARG A 88 -6.97 -5.35 -12.42
C ARG A 88 -7.12 -3.90 -11.98
#